data_AF-A0A3M2AE18-F1
#
_entry.id   AF-A0A3M2AE18-F1
#
_cell.length_a   1.000
_cell.length_b   1.000
_cell.length_c   1.000
_cell.angle_alpha   90.00
_cell.angle_beta   90.00
_cell.angle_gamma   90.00
#
_symmetry.space_group_name_H-M   'P 1'
#
loop_
_entity.id
_entity.type
_entity.pdbx_description
1 polymer ?
#
loop_
_entity_poly.entity_id
_entity_poly.type
_entity_poly.pdbx_seq_one_letter_code
_entity_poly.pdbx_strand_id
1 'polypeptide(L)'
;MANTVIGSTIVIDGEISGEEDLTVLGTVKGRIALREHIHVEPTGVIEANIETATITVEGTVTGDIHATERAELKSNCRVVGDIRAPRILIADGASFKGTVDMEG
;
A
#
# COMPACT_ATOMS: atom_id res chain seq x y z
N MET A 1 11.09 -10.53 -14.82
CA MET A 1 10.18 -9.85 -13.88
C MET A 1 10.79 -8.49 -13.63
N ALA A 2 10.20 -7.45 -14.21
CA ALA A 2 10.58 -6.08 -13.91
C ALA A 2 9.88 -5.73 -12.59
N ASN A 3 10.65 -5.31 -11.59
CA ASN A 3 10.10 -4.80 -10.35
C ASN A 3 10.51 -3.33 -10.32
N THR A 4 9.53 -2.43 -10.36
CA THR A 4 9.82 -1.00 -10.24
C THR A 4 10.04 -0.70 -8.77
N VAL A 5 11.18 -0.09 -8.47
CA VAL A 5 11.59 0.20 -7.10
C VAL A 5 11.75 1.70 -6.91
N ILE A 6 10.96 2.28 -6.02
CA ILE A 6 11.13 3.67 -5.57
C ILE A 6 12.13 3.66 -4.42
N GLY A 7 13.35 4.11 -4.70
CA GLY A 7 14.42 4.19 -3.72
C GLY A 7 14.07 5.06 -2.50
N SER A 8 14.73 4.80 -1.38
CA SER A 8 14.42 5.40 -0.07
C SER A 8 14.60 6.93 0.00
N THR A 9 15.38 7.52 -0.89
CA THR A 9 15.58 8.98 -0.99
C THR A 9 14.65 9.66 -1.99
N ILE A 10 13.85 8.89 -2.72
CA ILE A 10 12.95 9.41 -3.74
C ILE A 10 11.65 9.85 -3.06
N VAL A 11 11.23 11.06 -3.40
CA VAL A 11 9.92 11.61 -3.04
C VAL A 11 9.16 11.84 -4.33
N ILE A 12 8.00 11.21 -4.45
CA ILE A 12 7.07 11.40 -5.56
C ILE A 12 5.87 12.16 -5.03
N ASP A 13 5.50 13.24 -5.72
CA ASP A 13 4.29 14.00 -5.46
C ASP A 13 3.50 14.07 -6.78
N GLY A 14 2.39 13.35 -6.85
CA GLY A 14 1.58 13.24 -8.05
C GLY A 14 0.84 11.91 -8.17
N GLU A 15 0.71 11.43 -9.40
CA GLU A 15 0.00 10.20 -9.73
C GLU A 15 0.95 9.16 -10.33
N ILE A 16 0.86 7.93 -9.80
CA ILE A 16 1.59 6.77 -10.30
C ILE A 16 0.57 5.77 -10.84
N SER A 17 0.70 5.41 -12.11
CA SER A 17 -0.18 4.44 -12.77
C SER A 17 0.62 3.41 -13.56
N GLY A 18 0.21 2.15 -13.53
CA GLY A 18 0.92 1.08 -14.24
C GLY A 18 0.29 -0.32 -14.11
N GLU A 19 0.93 -1.30 -14.74
CA GLU A 19 0.46 -2.69 -14.82
C GLU A 19 1.54 -3.67 -14.35
N GLU A 20 2.41 -3.22 -13.43
CA GLU A 20 3.54 -4.00 -12.92
C GLU A 20 3.65 -3.89 -11.39
N ASP A 21 4.51 -4.71 -10.81
CA ASP A 21 4.81 -4.70 -9.38
C ASP A 21 5.58 -3.43 -8.99
N LEU A 22 5.18 -2.81 -7.87
CA LEU A 22 5.82 -1.62 -7.32
C LEU A 22 6.30 -1.86 -5.89
N THR A 23 7.60 -1.68 -5.67
CA THR A 23 8.20 -1.64 -4.34
C THR A 23 8.51 -0.20 -3.92
N VAL A 24 7.98 0.23 -2.78
CA VAL A 24 8.13 1.59 -2.26
C VAL A 24 9.02 1.59 -1.02
N LEU A 25 10.25 2.09 -1.15
CA LEU A 25 11.14 2.37 -0.02
C LEU A 25 11.13 3.84 0.39
N GLY A 26 10.79 4.74 -0.55
CA GLY A 26 10.79 6.19 -0.38
C GLY A 26 9.45 6.74 0.07
N THR A 27 9.16 7.99 -0.32
CA THR A 27 7.89 8.65 -0.01
C THR A 27 7.06 8.87 -1.27
N VAL A 28 5.78 8.51 -1.23
CA VAL A 28 4.83 8.76 -2.32
C VAL A 28 3.63 9.53 -1.79
N LYS A 29 3.31 10.65 -2.42
CA LYS A 29 2.16 11.50 -2.10
C LYS A 29 1.26 11.64 -3.33
N GLY A 30 -0.05 11.56 -3.12
CA GLY A 30 -1.05 11.76 -4.18
C GLY A 30 -1.91 10.53 -4.46
N ARG A 31 -1.72 9.87 -5.62
CA ARG A 31 -2.51 8.71 -6.04
C ARG A 31 -1.63 7.60 -6.63
N ILE A 32 -1.91 6.36 -6.27
CA ILE A 32 -1.26 5.18 -6.82
C ILE A 32 -2.33 4.24 -7.38
N ALA A 33 -2.25 3.91 -8.66
CA ALA A 33 -3.18 3.01 -9.34
C ALA A 33 -2.40 1.96 -10.13
N LEU A 34 -2.22 0.77 -9.55
CA LEU A 34 -1.48 -0.33 -10.16
C LEU A 34 -2.36 -1.55 -10.32
N ARG A 35 -2.18 -2.35 -11.37
CA ARG A 35 -3.02 -3.55 -11.55
C ARG A 35 -2.54 -4.79 -10.82
N GLU A 36 -1.27 -4.84 -10.45
CA GLU A 36 -0.63 -6.04 -9.88
C GLU A 36 -0.44 -5.87 -8.36
N HIS A 37 0.82 -5.93 -7.88
CA HIS A 37 1.16 -5.88 -6.45
C HIS A 37 1.85 -4.57 -6.06
N ILE A 38 1.52 -4.08 -4.86
CA ILE A 38 2.25 -2.99 -4.21
C ILE A 38 2.89 -3.52 -2.93
N HIS A 39 4.21 -3.36 -2.82
CA HIS A 39 4.97 -3.63 -1.62
C HIS A 39 5.45 -2.34 -0.97
N VAL A 40 4.98 -2.05 0.24
CA VAL A 40 5.47 -0.93 1.04
C VAL A 40 6.49 -1.47 2.02
N GLU A 41 7.77 -1.24 1.74
CA GLU A 41 8.88 -1.65 2.60
C GLU A 41 8.84 -0.90 3.94
N PRO A 42 9.58 -1.35 4.98
CA PRO A 42 9.57 -0.72 6.30
C PRO A 42 9.91 0.78 6.32
N THR A 43 10.73 1.25 5.38
CA THR A 43 11.07 2.68 5.23
C THR A 43 10.09 3.45 4.35
N GLY A 44 9.20 2.73 3.65
CA GLY A 44 8.23 3.29 2.73
C GLY A 44 7.16 4.10 3.44
N VAL A 45 6.89 5.29 2.93
CA VAL A 45 5.82 6.17 3.41
C VAL A 45 4.90 6.52 2.25
N ILE A 46 3.64 6.13 2.35
CA ILE A 46 2.63 6.47 1.34
C ILE A 46 1.60 7.39 1.98
N GLU A 47 1.43 8.59 1.43
CA GLU A 47 0.39 9.55 1.75
C GLU A 47 -0.51 9.73 0.51
N ALA A 48 -1.22 8.67 0.14
CA ALA A 48 -1.93 8.58 -1.13
C ALA A 48 -3.10 7.62 -1.06
N ASN A 49 -4.06 7.80 -1.98
CA ASN A 49 -5.08 6.79 -2.25
C ASN A 49 -4.50 5.71 -3.16
N ILE A 50 -4.67 4.46 -2.76
CA ILE A 50 -4.08 3.29 -3.40
C ILE A 50 -5.16 2.43 -4.02
N GLU A 51 -5.04 2.14 -5.32
CA GLU A 51 -5.85 1.16 -6.04
C GLU A 51 -4.93 0.07 -6.57
N THR A 52 -5.16 -1.19 -6.15
CA THR A 52 -4.31 -2.32 -6.54
C THR A 52 -5.03 -3.67 -6.50
N ALA A 53 -4.46 -4.72 -7.08
CA ALA A 53 -4.99 -6.07 -6.87
C ALA A 53 -4.58 -6.59 -5.50
N THR A 54 -3.28 -6.51 -5.20
CA THR A 54 -2.76 -6.94 -3.90
C THR A 54 -1.81 -5.93 -3.31
N ILE A 55 -1.86 -5.76 -1.98
CA ILE A 55 -0.93 -4.88 -1.26
C ILE A 55 -0.32 -5.59 -0.06
N THR A 56 0.97 -5.35 0.17
CA THR A 56 1.67 -5.76 1.39
C THR A 56 2.30 -4.54 2.02
N VAL A 57 1.98 -4.27 3.28
CA VAL A 57 2.44 -3.09 4.02
C VAL A 57 3.32 -3.50 5.19
N GLU A 58 4.59 -3.09 5.15
CA GLU A 58 5.56 -3.15 6.25
C GLU A 58 5.93 -1.75 6.78
N GLY A 59 5.70 -0.71 5.97
CA GLY A 59 5.96 0.69 6.32
C GLY A 59 4.75 1.45 6.86
N THR A 60 4.65 2.72 6.45
CA THR A 60 3.57 3.63 6.84
C THR A 60 2.69 4.01 5.66
N VAL A 61 1.38 3.86 5.80
CA VAL A 61 0.39 4.27 4.80
C VAL A 61 -0.65 5.17 5.46
N THR A 62 -0.89 6.33 4.84
CA THR A 62 -1.94 7.27 5.21
C THR A 62 -2.78 7.57 3.98
N GLY A 63 -4.01 7.10 3.95
CA GLY A 63 -4.90 7.18 2.79
C GLY A 63 -5.72 5.92 2.62
N ASP A 64 -6.66 5.97 1.67
CA ASP A 64 -7.58 4.87 1.44
C ASP A 64 -6.92 3.80 0.57
N ILE A 65 -7.12 2.54 0.93
CA ILE A 65 -6.57 1.38 0.25
C ILE A 65 -7.72 0.60 -0.36
N HIS A 66 -7.74 0.51 -1.69
CA HIS A 66 -8.67 -0.34 -2.44
C HIS A 66 -7.87 -1.48 -3.06
N ALA A 67 -7.97 -2.68 -2.48
CA ALA A 67 -7.36 -3.89 -3.01
C ALA A 67 -8.43 -4.84 -3.55
N THR A 68 -8.38 -5.20 -4.83
CA THR A 68 -9.41 -6.04 -5.45
C THR A 68 -9.29 -7.52 -5.09
N GLU A 69 -8.14 -7.96 -4.56
CA GLU A 69 -7.92 -9.36 -4.16
C GLU A 69 -7.49 -9.50 -2.69
N ARG A 70 -6.45 -8.79 -2.26
CA ARG A 70 -5.87 -9.00 -0.91
C ARG A 70 -5.10 -7.81 -0.37
N ALA A 71 -5.35 -7.43 0.88
CA ALA A 71 -4.50 -6.53 1.66
C ALA A 71 -3.80 -7.28 2.80
N GLU A 72 -2.48 -7.14 2.89
CA GLU A 72 -1.65 -7.78 3.92
C GLU A 72 -0.89 -6.71 4.71
N LEU A 73 -1.22 -6.58 5.99
CA LEU A 73 -0.55 -5.71 6.95
C LEU A 73 0.41 -6.57 7.77
N LYS A 74 1.71 -6.31 7.67
CA LYS A 74 2.76 -7.03 8.39
C LYS A 74 3.02 -6.40 9.75
N SER A 75 3.80 -7.09 10.58
CA SER A 75 4.18 -6.62 11.92
C SER A 75 4.91 -5.27 11.85
N ASN A 76 4.63 -4.38 12.81
CA ASN A 76 5.16 -3.01 12.89
C ASN A 76 4.73 -2.03 11.80
N CYS A 77 3.84 -2.42 10.87
CA CYS A 77 3.30 -1.46 9.91
C CYS A 77 2.35 -0.46 10.59
N ARG A 78 2.20 0.73 10.01
CA ARG A 78 1.22 1.73 10.45
C ARG A 78 0.33 2.14 9.29
N VAL A 79 -0.96 1.83 9.37
CA VAL A 79 -1.95 2.20 8.35
C VAL A 79 -3.02 3.08 8.96
N VAL A 80 -3.27 4.24 8.34
CA VAL A 80 -4.30 5.20 8.73
C VAL A 80 -5.16 5.53 7.51
N GLY A 81 -6.39 5.06 7.48
CA GLY A 81 -7.30 5.21 6.34
C GLY A 81 -8.21 4.00 6.19
N ASP A 82 -9.14 4.08 5.25
CA ASP A 82 -10.11 3.01 5.05
C ASP A 82 -9.53 1.94 4.10
N ILE A 83 -9.73 0.66 4.43
CA ILE A 83 -9.28 -0.47 3.61
C ILE A 83 -10.50 -1.17 3.04
N ARG A 84 -10.56 -1.27 1.72
CA ARG A 84 -11.54 -2.10 1.00
C ARG A 84 -10.82 -3.25 0.34
N ALA A 85 -11.11 -4.48 0.78
CA ALA A 85 -10.58 -5.68 0.14
C ALA A 85 -11.37 -6.94 0.51
N PRO A 86 -11.51 -7.92 -0.40
CA PRO A 86 -12.22 -9.16 -0.09
C PRO A 86 -11.45 -10.06 0.89
N ARG A 87 -10.12 -9.90 0.99
CA ARG A 87 -9.27 -10.62 1.94
C ARG A 87 -8.30 -9.68 2.61
N ILE A 88 -8.30 -9.69 3.94
CA ILE A 88 -7.41 -8.84 4.75
C ILE A 88 -6.68 -9.71 5.76
N LEU A 89 -5.35 -9.63 5.75
CA LEU A 89 -4.48 -10.26 6.73
C LEU A 89 -3.84 -9.16 7.56
N ILE A 90 -4.01 -9.21 8.87
CA ILE A 90 -3.37 -8.28 9.82
C ILE A 90 -2.51 -9.12 10.74
N ALA A 91 -1.19 -8.94 10.64
CA ALA A 91 -0.23 -9.62 11.50
C ALA A 91 -0.23 -9.02 12.92
N ASP A 92 0.22 -9.80 13.89
CA ASP A 92 0.41 -9.32 15.26
C ASP A 92 1.44 -8.18 15.27
N GLY A 93 1.12 -7.10 16.01
CA GLY A 93 1.94 -5.89 16.05
C GLY A 93 1.69 -4.88 14.92
N ALA A 94 0.75 -5.12 14.01
CA ALA A 94 0.33 -4.11 13.02
C ALA A 94 -0.57 -3.05 13.69
N SER A 95 -0.31 -1.77 13.41
CA SER A 95 -1.13 -0.65 13.86
C SER A 95 -2.04 -0.17 12.74
N PHE A 96 -3.31 -0.53 12.79
CA PHE A 96 -4.33 -0.06 11.85
C PHE A 96 -5.32 0.90 12.52
N LYS A 97 -5.63 2.02 11.86
CA LYS A 97 -6.67 2.96 12.27
C LYS A 97 -7.50 3.41 11.07
N GLY A 98 -8.74 2.94 11.01
CA GLY A 98 -9.70 3.31 9.98
C GLY A 98 -10.84 2.30 9.96
N THR A 99 -11.61 2.32 8.87
CA THR A 99 -12.68 1.36 8.62
C THR A 99 -12.19 0.29 7.67
N VAL A 100 -12.56 -0.95 7.95
CA VAL A 100 -12.34 -2.06 7.02
C VAL A 100 -13.67 -2.42 6.39
N ASP A 101 -13.72 -2.39 5.06
CA ASP A 101 -14.82 -2.90 4.27
C ASP A 101 -14.36 -4.17 3.54
N MET A 102 -15.04 -5.28 3.78
CA MET A 102 -14.80 -6.53 3.07
C MET A 102 -15.95 -6.72 2.10
N GLU A 103 -15.76 -6.32 0.84
CA GLU A 103 -16.69 -6.65 -0.23
C GLU A 103 -16.59 -8.16 -0.50
N GLY A 104 -17.73 -8.84 -0.37
CA GLY A 104 -17.89 -10.29 -0.55
C GLY A 104 -18.91 -10.64 -1.62
#